data_AF-A0A2P7TJX0-F1
#
_entry.id   AF-A0A2P7TJX0-F1
#
_cell.length_a   1.000
_cell.length_b   1.000
_cell.length_c   1.000
_cell.angle_alpha   90.00
_cell.angle_beta   90.00
_cell.angle_gamma   90.00
#
_symmetry.space_group_name_H-M   'P 1'
#
loop_
_entity.id
_entity.type
_entity.pdbx_description
1 polymer ?
#
loop_
_entity_poly.entity_id
_entity_poly.type
_entity_poly.pdbx_seq_one_letter_code
_entity_poly.pdbx_strand_id
1 'polypeptide(L)'
;MVMDNVQKRVVFKDPTLQSKFEENGYVVVPFITREKIEEGLKIYHSLNRGSCTGFWLSLQSENIDYRRQVASLLNNCFGHLTTQYLQDYKIILSNFMIKLPDGIDNLPLHQDWIFCDEHRYVSVNVWFPLVDITPQNGPFMILPKSNRYFKCLRGSGPIPAPFGRIDKVIREKYLTQVEIKAGEALIHDNSLIHYSPPNHSNEERVVACFTMIPQEAQPIHYYRDPQTAKVEKFTVDNDFFLTILRGKRPVGYPVAEVIENYLPKELTVKDLETYYPDKQIGLLQRLKKLLTKQYAKN
;
A
#
# COMPACT_ATOMS: atom_id res chain seq x y z
N MET A 1 2.39 15.89 24.16
CA MET A 1 2.15 14.69 23.33
C MET A 1 1.95 13.54 24.31
N VAL A 2 0.71 13.17 24.58
CA VAL A 2 0.44 11.90 25.26
C VAL A 2 0.72 10.84 24.20
N MET A 3 1.81 10.10 24.37
CA MET A 3 1.99 8.87 23.63
C MET A 3 0.95 7.92 24.22
N ASP A 4 -0.19 7.77 23.56
CA ASP A 4 -1.11 6.67 23.86
C ASP A 4 -0.37 5.38 23.53
N ASN A 5 0.34 4.85 24.53
CA ASN A 5 1.08 3.61 24.48
C ASN A 5 0.11 2.43 24.60
N VAL A 6 -1.02 2.50 23.90
CA VAL A 6 -1.93 1.38 23.75
C VAL A 6 -1.23 0.41 22.81
N GLN A 7 -0.78 -0.71 23.36
CA GLN A 7 -0.21 -1.79 22.58
C GLN A 7 -1.26 -2.24 21.56
N LYS A 8 -0.93 -2.10 20.28
CA LYS A 8 -1.80 -2.55 19.21
C LYS A 8 -1.92 -4.08 19.22
N ARG A 9 -3.05 -4.55 18.70
CA ARG A 9 -3.32 -5.97 18.50
C ARG A 9 -2.24 -6.62 17.61
N VAL A 10 -1.72 -7.78 18.05
CA VAL A 10 -0.62 -8.51 17.38
C VAL A 10 -1.01 -8.92 15.96
N VAL A 11 -0.08 -8.77 15.01
CA VAL A 11 -0.30 -9.04 13.58
C VAL A 11 0.09 -10.47 13.23
N PHE A 12 1.28 -10.91 13.67
CA PHE A 12 1.88 -12.17 13.27
C PHE A 12 1.89 -13.21 14.39
N LYS A 13 1.71 -14.48 14.00
CA LYS A 13 1.88 -15.64 14.90
C LYS A 13 3.34 -15.82 15.33
N ASP A 14 4.28 -15.52 14.44
CA ASP A 14 5.72 -15.58 14.72
C ASP A 14 6.19 -14.26 15.37
N PRO A 15 6.70 -14.28 16.61
CA PRO A 15 7.17 -13.09 17.31
C PRO A 15 8.36 -12.40 16.62
N THR A 16 9.16 -13.14 15.84
CA THR A 16 10.27 -12.57 15.06
C THR A 16 9.76 -11.77 13.87
N LEU A 17 8.71 -12.26 13.18
CA LEU A 17 8.03 -11.50 12.13
C LEU A 17 7.32 -10.27 12.72
N GLN A 18 6.67 -10.42 13.87
CA GLN A 18 6.04 -9.31 14.59
C GLN A 18 7.05 -8.19 14.89
N SER A 19 8.20 -8.52 15.46
CA SER A 19 9.25 -7.55 15.79
C SER A 19 9.79 -6.83 14.55
N LYS A 20 10.09 -7.57 13.46
CA LYS A 20 10.53 -6.98 12.18
C LYS A 20 9.47 -6.05 11.59
N PHE A 21 8.20 -6.43 11.67
CA PHE A 21 7.10 -5.64 11.17
C PHE A 21 6.90 -4.36 11.99
N GLU A 22 6.97 -4.41 13.32
CA GLU A 22 6.89 -3.23 14.18
C GLU A 22 8.06 -2.26 13.95
N GLU A 23 9.25 -2.80 13.69
CA GLU A 23 10.42 -1.99 13.40
C GLU A 23 10.29 -1.26 12.06
N ASN A 24 9.89 -1.98 11.01
CA ASN A 24 10.02 -1.53 9.62
C ASN A 24 8.71 -1.10 8.95
N GLY A 25 7.58 -1.56 9.48
CA GLY A 25 6.24 -1.44 8.90
C GLY A 25 5.91 -2.50 7.84
N TYR A 26 6.80 -3.47 7.62
CA TYR A 26 6.59 -4.56 6.67
C TYR A 26 7.49 -5.77 6.96
N VAL A 27 7.17 -6.91 6.35
CA VAL A 27 8.02 -8.10 6.22
C VAL A 27 7.92 -8.68 4.82
N VAL A 28 8.97 -9.38 4.37
CA VAL A 28 8.97 -10.21 3.17
C VAL A 28 9.09 -11.67 3.61
N VAL A 29 8.21 -12.53 3.11
CA VAL A 29 8.14 -13.95 3.47
C VAL A 29 7.97 -14.83 2.23
N PRO A 30 8.49 -16.07 2.21
CA PRO A 30 8.09 -17.07 1.22
C PRO A 30 6.57 -17.27 1.28
N PHE A 31 5.85 -17.35 0.16
CA PHE A 31 4.39 -17.36 0.22
C PHE A 31 3.74 -18.40 -0.70
N ILE A 32 4.18 -18.48 -1.96
CA ILE A 32 3.64 -19.42 -2.94
C ILE A 32 4.76 -20.17 -3.67
N THR A 33 4.49 -21.42 -4.03
CA THR A 33 5.40 -22.25 -4.81
C THR A 33 5.36 -21.88 -6.29
N ARG A 34 6.26 -22.45 -7.10
CA ARG A 34 6.27 -22.24 -8.54
C ARG A 34 4.96 -22.67 -9.21
N GLU A 35 4.38 -23.80 -8.79
CA GLU A 35 3.12 -24.32 -9.31
C GLU A 35 1.96 -23.34 -9.02
N LYS A 36 1.96 -22.73 -7.83
CA LYS A 36 0.97 -21.73 -7.43
C LYS A 36 1.13 -20.40 -8.17
N ILE A 37 2.35 -20.02 -8.55
CA ILE A 37 2.57 -18.87 -9.45
C ILE A 37 1.91 -19.13 -10.81
N GLU A 38 2.14 -20.31 -11.39
CA GLU A 38 1.57 -20.69 -12.69
C GLU A 38 0.04 -20.78 -12.64
N GLU A 39 -0.53 -21.30 -11.55
CA GLU A 39 -1.98 -21.29 -11.32
C GLU A 39 -2.53 -19.86 -11.24
N GLY A 40 -1.84 -18.95 -10.54
CA GLY A 40 -2.22 -17.54 -10.47
C GLY A 40 -2.20 -16.84 -11.83
N LEU A 41 -1.19 -17.11 -12.64
CA LEU A 41 -1.10 -16.58 -14.01
C LEU A 41 -2.19 -17.17 -14.91
N LYS A 42 -2.51 -18.46 -14.79
CA LYS A 42 -3.63 -19.07 -15.51
C LYS A 42 -4.97 -18.43 -15.14
N ILE A 43 -5.21 -18.20 -13.84
CA ILE A 43 -6.39 -17.45 -13.37
C ILE A 43 -6.42 -16.07 -14.03
N TYR A 44 -5.32 -15.32 -13.95
CA TYR A 44 -5.21 -13.99 -14.53
C TYR A 44 -5.54 -13.97 -16.03
N HIS A 45 -4.94 -14.87 -16.82
CA HIS A 45 -5.16 -14.94 -18.27
C HIS A 45 -6.55 -15.45 -18.66
N SER A 46 -7.23 -16.21 -17.79
CA SER A 46 -8.60 -16.66 -18.03
C SER A 46 -9.64 -15.55 -17.90
N LEU A 47 -9.28 -14.45 -17.23
CA LEU A 47 -10.17 -13.35 -16.91
C LEU A 47 -10.09 -12.27 -18.00
N ASN A 48 -11.23 -11.95 -18.62
CA ASN A 48 -11.29 -10.86 -19.59
C ASN A 48 -11.36 -9.50 -18.89
N ARG A 49 -10.20 -8.86 -18.69
CA ARG A 49 -10.10 -7.52 -18.09
C ARG A 49 -10.53 -6.38 -19.02
N GLY A 50 -10.67 -6.65 -20.32
CA GLY A 50 -10.80 -5.62 -21.36
C GLY A 50 -9.48 -4.89 -21.66
N SER A 51 -9.57 -3.80 -22.43
CA SER A 51 -8.41 -2.96 -22.75
C SER A 51 -8.06 -2.05 -21.58
N CYS A 52 -6.78 -1.97 -21.22
CA CYS A 52 -6.27 -1.10 -20.18
C CYS A 52 -4.85 -0.62 -20.52
N THR A 53 -4.42 0.45 -19.89
CA THR A 53 -3.08 1.03 -20.02
C THR A 53 -2.49 1.31 -18.63
N GLY A 54 -1.18 1.46 -18.56
CA GLY A 54 -0.47 1.96 -17.40
C GLY A 54 -0.61 1.10 -16.15
N PHE A 55 -1.02 1.70 -15.04
CA PHE A 55 -1.30 0.98 -13.79
C PHE A 55 -2.78 0.67 -13.68
N TRP A 56 -3.10 -0.63 -13.62
CA TRP A 56 -4.47 -1.09 -13.62
C TRP A 56 -4.75 -2.06 -12.47
N LEU A 57 -5.85 -1.84 -11.77
CA LEU A 57 -6.39 -2.69 -10.72
C LEU A 57 -7.63 -3.40 -11.24
N SER A 58 -7.81 -4.68 -10.89
CA SER A 58 -9.07 -5.37 -11.20
C SER A 58 -10.31 -4.68 -10.62
N LEU A 59 -10.12 -3.91 -9.55
CA LEU A 59 -11.14 -3.07 -8.91
C LEU A 59 -11.55 -1.84 -9.71
N GLN A 60 -10.80 -1.46 -10.75
CA GLN A 60 -11.19 -0.38 -11.66
C GLN A 60 -12.21 -0.85 -12.71
N SER A 61 -12.45 -2.16 -12.84
CA SER A 61 -13.51 -2.66 -13.69
C SER A 61 -14.88 -2.22 -13.19
N GLU A 62 -15.69 -1.64 -14.08
CA GLU A 62 -17.08 -1.28 -13.79
C GLU A 62 -17.98 -2.52 -13.62
N ASN A 63 -17.55 -3.67 -14.16
CA ASN A 63 -18.25 -4.93 -14.02
C ASN A 63 -18.05 -5.51 -12.61
N ILE A 64 -19.09 -5.45 -11.77
CA ILE A 64 -19.07 -5.98 -10.40
C ILE A 64 -18.88 -7.50 -10.38
N ASP A 65 -19.46 -8.22 -11.34
CA ASP A 65 -19.34 -9.68 -11.39
C ASP A 65 -17.91 -10.10 -11.75
N TYR A 66 -17.24 -9.36 -12.62
CA TYR A 66 -15.81 -9.51 -12.87
C TYR A 66 -14.99 -9.31 -11.58
N ARG A 67 -15.26 -8.23 -10.83
CA ARG A 67 -14.58 -7.97 -9.54
C ARG A 67 -14.79 -9.12 -8.55
N ARG A 68 -16.03 -9.60 -8.41
CA ARG A 68 -16.39 -10.75 -7.56
C ARG A 68 -15.70 -12.03 -8.00
N GLN A 69 -15.65 -12.28 -9.30
CA GLN A 69 -14.99 -13.46 -9.85
C GLN A 69 -13.49 -13.45 -9.55
N VAL A 70 -12.80 -12.32 -9.77
CA VAL A 70 -11.39 -12.15 -9.40
C VAL A 70 -11.19 -12.43 -7.92
N ALA A 71 -11.99 -11.80 -7.06
CA ALA A 71 -11.84 -11.95 -5.61
C ALA A 71 -12.08 -13.40 -5.15
N SER A 72 -13.11 -14.06 -5.68
CA SER A 72 -13.42 -15.45 -5.37
C SER A 72 -12.28 -16.39 -5.79
N LEU A 73 -11.76 -16.26 -7.01
CA LEU A 73 -10.67 -17.09 -7.51
C LEU A 73 -9.39 -16.92 -6.68
N LEU A 74 -9.03 -15.67 -6.36
CA LEU A 74 -7.86 -15.39 -5.52
C LEU A 74 -8.02 -15.95 -4.11
N ASN A 75 -9.18 -15.73 -3.48
CA ASN A 75 -9.46 -16.22 -2.12
C ASN A 75 -9.40 -17.74 -2.04
N ASN A 76 -10.01 -18.43 -3.00
CA ASN A 76 -10.02 -19.88 -3.05
C ASN A 76 -8.61 -20.46 -3.27
N CYS A 77 -7.82 -19.83 -4.15
CA CYS A 77 -6.49 -20.34 -4.49
C CYS A 77 -5.42 -20.03 -3.42
N PHE A 78 -5.45 -18.82 -2.85
CA PHE A 78 -4.34 -18.31 -2.02
C PHE A 78 -4.76 -17.82 -0.63
N GLY A 79 -6.05 -17.59 -0.37
CA GLY A 79 -6.51 -16.94 0.86
C GLY A 79 -6.08 -17.68 2.13
N HIS A 80 -6.16 -19.02 2.12
CA HIS A 80 -5.77 -19.86 3.25
C HIS A 80 -4.27 -19.75 3.62
N LEU A 81 -3.40 -19.41 2.67
CA LEU A 81 -1.95 -19.30 2.90
C LEU A 81 -1.61 -18.13 3.85
N THR A 82 -2.45 -17.10 3.90
CA THR A 82 -2.27 -15.96 4.80
C THR A 82 -2.31 -16.37 6.28
N THR A 83 -3.04 -17.45 6.59
CA THR A 83 -3.21 -17.96 7.97
C THR A 83 -1.95 -18.58 8.54
N GLN A 84 -0.95 -18.90 7.70
CA GLN A 84 0.37 -19.32 8.15
C GLN A 84 1.09 -18.20 8.91
N TYR A 85 0.84 -16.94 8.52
CA TYR A 85 1.56 -15.78 9.01
C TYR A 85 0.74 -14.94 9.98
N LEU A 86 -0.50 -14.60 9.59
CA LEU A 86 -1.33 -13.64 10.28
C LEU A 86 -2.15 -14.31 11.41
N GLN A 87 -2.27 -13.62 12.53
CA GLN A 87 -3.04 -14.07 13.69
C GLN A 87 -4.50 -13.60 13.57
N ASP A 88 -5.42 -14.49 13.21
CA ASP A 88 -6.87 -14.23 13.12
C ASP A 88 -7.21 -12.96 12.31
N TYR A 89 -6.84 -12.95 11.03
CA TYR A 89 -7.19 -11.89 10.08
C TYR A 89 -8.23 -12.38 9.08
N LYS A 90 -9.10 -11.46 8.63
CA LYS A 90 -10.02 -11.68 7.51
C LYS A 90 -9.61 -10.85 6.30
N ILE A 91 -9.85 -11.40 5.11
CA ILE A 91 -9.69 -10.70 3.84
C ILE A 91 -10.93 -9.85 3.61
N ILE A 92 -10.74 -8.57 3.35
CA ILE A 92 -11.81 -7.61 3.00
C ILE A 92 -11.73 -7.13 1.55
N LEU A 93 -10.62 -7.43 0.87
CA LEU A 93 -10.42 -7.08 -0.53
C LEU A 93 -9.39 -8.00 -1.16
N SER A 94 -9.66 -8.42 -2.39
CA SER A 94 -8.77 -9.25 -3.19
C SER A 94 -8.75 -8.72 -4.61
N ASN A 95 -7.56 -8.47 -5.15
CA ASN A 95 -7.44 -7.91 -6.49
C ASN A 95 -6.16 -8.34 -7.20
N PHE A 96 -6.15 -8.12 -8.50
CA PHE A 96 -4.92 -8.05 -9.28
C PHE A 96 -4.47 -6.60 -9.44
N MET A 97 -3.17 -6.37 -9.35
CA MET A 97 -2.50 -5.09 -9.60
C MET A 97 -1.49 -5.25 -10.74
N ILE A 98 -1.82 -4.67 -11.89
CA ILE A 98 -1.10 -4.85 -13.15
C ILE A 98 -0.35 -3.57 -13.50
N LYS A 99 0.89 -3.72 -13.94
CA LYS A 99 1.58 -2.65 -14.69
C LYS A 99 1.85 -3.10 -16.10
N LEU A 100 1.25 -2.40 -17.06
CA LEU A 100 1.42 -2.66 -18.47
C LEU A 100 2.80 -2.14 -18.93
N PRO A 101 3.43 -2.79 -19.93
CA PRO A 101 4.77 -2.44 -20.42
C PRO A 101 4.76 -1.22 -21.36
N ASP A 102 4.13 -0.12 -20.95
CA ASP A 102 3.99 1.12 -21.74
C ASP A 102 4.77 2.32 -21.16
N GLY A 103 5.31 2.19 -19.94
CA GLY A 103 6.18 3.18 -19.32
C GLY A 103 5.51 4.49 -18.90
N ILE A 104 4.18 4.59 -18.92
CA ILE A 104 3.48 5.87 -18.73
C ILE A 104 3.02 6.12 -17.28
N ASP A 105 2.53 5.11 -16.57
CA ASP A 105 1.86 5.30 -15.28
C ASP A 105 2.65 4.77 -14.08
N ASN A 106 2.75 5.60 -13.05
CA ASN A 106 3.17 5.20 -11.72
C ASN A 106 1.95 4.95 -10.80
N LEU A 107 2.19 4.23 -9.71
CA LEU A 107 1.33 4.33 -8.53
C LEU A 107 1.93 5.46 -7.68
N PRO A 108 1.24 6.62 -7.54
CA PRO A 108 1.80 7.80 -6.88
C PRO A 108 2.20 7.53 -5.43
N LEU A 109 2.99 8.43 -4.86
CA LEU A 109 3.36 8.33 -3.45
C LEU A 109 2.08 8.44 -2.60
N HIS A 110 1.81 7.43 -1.79
CA HIS A 110 0.59 7.39 -1.00
C HIS A 110 0.75 6.50 0.23
N GLN A 111 -0.29 6.52 1.06
CA GLN A 111 -0.61 5.49 2.03
C GLN A 111 -1.94 4.88 1.59
N ASP A 112 -2.18 3.61 1.90
CA ASP A 112 -3.48 2.99 1.62
C ASP A 112 -4.58 3.60 2.50
N TRP A 113 -5.83 3.26 2.23
CA TRP A 113 -6.96 3.72 3.04
C TRP A 113 -6.91 3.16 4.47
N ILE A 114 -7.62 3.83 5.38
CA ILE A 114 -7.93 3.28 6.70
C ILE A 114 -9.09 2.30 6.52
N PHE A 115 -8.86 1.04 6.88
CA PHE A 115 -9.85 -0.03 6.75
C PHE A 115 -10.52 -0.43 8.08
N CYS A 116 -9.87 -0.12 9.21
CA CYS A 116 -10.35 -0.39 10.56
C CYS A 116 -9.82 0.68 11.53
N ASP A 117 -10.26 0.67 12.79
CA ASP A 117 -9.73 1.57 13.82
C ASP A 117 -8.24 1.33 14.10
N GLU A 118 -7.39 2.21 13.57
CA GLU A 118 -5.94 2.11 13.69
C GLU A 118 -5.38 2.52 15.06
N HIS A 119 -6.20 2.99 15.99
CA HIS A 119 -5.75 3.14 17.38
C HIS A 119 -5.60 1.78 18.07
N ARG A 120 -6.36 0.78 17.61
CA ARG A 120 -6.42 -0.56 18.22
C ARG A 120 -5.81 -1.63 17.33
N TYR A 121 -5.97 -1.48 16.02
CA TYR A 121 -5.66 -2.51 15.04
C TYR A 121 -4.60 -2.04 14.04
N VAL A 122 -4.09 -3.00 13.28
CA VAL A 122 -3.27 -2.77 12.09
C VAL A 122 -3.91 -3.53 10.94
N SER A 123 -4.31 -2.81 9.89
CA SER A 123 -4.67 -3.41 8.62
C SER A 123 -3.41 -3.60 7.78
N VAL A 124 -3.38 -4.70 7.02
CA VAL A 124 -2.23 -5.07 6.19
C VAL A 124 -2.65 -5.37 4.77
N ASN A 125 -1.74 -5.11 3.84
CA ASN A 125 -1.78 -5.71 2.51
C ASN A 125 -0.79 -6.88 2.45
N VAL A 126 -1.24 -8.01 1.91
CA VAL A 126 -0.40 -9.14 1.49
C VAL A 126 -0.24 -9.03 -0.02
N TRP A 127 0.86 -8.44 -0.45
CA TRP A 127 1.19 -8.16 -1.84
C TRP A 127 2.18 -9.22 -2.34
N PHE A 128 1.82 -10.00 -3.36
CA PHE A 128 2.68 -11.10 -3.85
C PHE A 128 2.74 -11.12 -5.38
N PRO A 129 3.93 -10.90 -5.97
CA PRO A 129 4.08 -10.85 -7.40
C PRO A 129 4.09 -12.26 -8.01
N LEU A 130 3.44 -12.39 -9.17
CA LEU A 130 3.42 -13.63 -9.95
C LEU A 130 4.54 -13.67 -11.01
N VAL A 131 5.37 -12.64 -11.04
CA VAL A 131 6.55 -12.49 -11.89
C VAL A 131 7.68 -11.87 -11.07
N ASP A 132 8.93 -12.05 -11.49
CA ASP A 132 10.04 -11.45 -10.75
C ASP A 132 9.99 -9.92 -10.81
N ILE A 133 10.35 -9.28 -9.70
CA ILE A 133 10.37 -7.83 -9.59
C ILE A 133 11.77 -7.32 -9.91
N THR A 134 11.83 -6.38 -10.85
CA THR A 134 13.07 -5.76 -11.30
C THR A 134 12.98 -4.26 -11.11
N PRO A 135 14.10 -3.53 -11.08
CA PRO A 135 14.07 -2.07 -11.07
C PRO A 135 13.31 -1.45 -12.26
N GLN A 136 13.16 -2.18 -13.37
CA GLN A 136 12.56 -1.71 -14.61
C GLN A 136 11.05 -1.97 -14.70
N ASN A 137 10.52 -2.97 -13.99
CA ASN A 137 9.11 -3.37 -14.16
C ASN A 137 8.13 -2.79 -13.15
N GLY A 138 8.52 -1.68 -12.50
CA GLY A 138 7.70 -1.01 -11.49
C GLY A 138 7.75 -1.71 -10.12
N PRO A 139 8.92 -1.69 -9.45
CA PRO A 139 9.09 -2.28 -8.12
C PRO A 139 8.29 -1.56 -7.04
N PHE A 140 8.19 -2.17 -5.87
CA PHE A 140 7.60 -1.55 -4.69
C PHE A 140 8.65 -0.70 -3.97
N MET A 141 8.40 0.60 -3.84
CA MET A 141 9.30 1.56 -3.19
C MET A 141 8.66 2.03 -1.89
N ILE A 142 9.39 1.97 -0.78
CA ILE A 142 8.89 2.35 0.54
C ILE A 142 9.66 3.52 1.11
N LEU A 143 8.98 4.35 1.91
CA LEU A 143 9.62 5.20 2.89
C LEU A 143 9.70 4.42 4.21
N PRO A 144 10.87 3.89 4.61
CA PRO A 144 10.96 2.98 5.75
C PRO A 144 10.41 3.59 7.04
N LYS A 145 9.73 2.83 7.90
CA LYS A 145 9.23 3.29 9.21
C LYS A 145 8.19 4.42 9.18
N SER A 146 7.75 4.86 8.00
CA SER A 146 6.81 5.97 7.83
C SER A 146 5.45 5.75 8.51
N ASN A 147 5.04 4.50 8.66
CA ASN A 147 3.83 4.09 9.38
C ASN A 147 3.84 4.54 10.85
N ARG A 148 5.00 4.81 11.45
CA ARG A 148 5.15 5.23 12.86
C ARG A 148 5.00 6.73 13.07
N TYR A 149 5.34 7.53 12.08
CA TYR A 149 5.52 8.98 12.23
C TYR A 149 4.42 9.80 11.55
N PHE A 150 3.80 9.26 10.50
CA PHE A 150 2.95 10.04 9.60
C PHE A 150 1.51 9.53 9.64
N LYS A 151 0.82 9.79 10.76
CA LYS A 151 -0.60 9.46 10.94
C LYS A 151 -1.47 10.57 10.35
N CYS A 152 -2.38 10.18 9.46
CA CYS A 152 -3.39 11.06 8.87
C CYS A 152 -4.63 10.23 8.48
N LEU A 153 -5.76 10.91 8.28
CA LEU A 153 -6.96 10.29 7.70
C LEU A 153 -6.68 9.94 6.25
N ARG A 154 -7.19 8.78 5.83
CA ARG A 154 -7.02 8.23 4.49
C ARG A 154 -8.29 7.51 4.09
N GLY A 155 -8.68 7.65 2.84
CA GLY A 155 -9.95 7.17 2.32
C GLY A 155 -10.20 7.67 0.90
N SER A 156 -11.43 7.57 0.44
CA SER A 156 -11.80 8.02 -0.90
C SER A 156 -12.17 9.50 -0.94
N GLY A 157 -12.19 10.07 -2.16
CA GLY A 157 -12.30 11.51 -2.35
C GLY A 157 -10.96 12.22 -2.10
N PRO A 158 -10.91 13.55 -2.24
CA PRO A 158 -9.67 14.32 -2.16
C PRO A 158 -9.25 14.58 -0.70
N ILE A 159 -9.02 13.53 0.10
CA ILE A 159 -8.46 13.67 1.46
C ILE A 159 -7.00 14.14 1.35
N PRO A 160 -6.62 15.28 1.93
CA PRO A 160 -5.26 15.81 1.82
C PRO A 160 -4.25 14.87 2.52
N ALA A 161 -3.15 14.58 1.82
CA ALA A 161 -2.01 13.86 2.38
C ALA A 161 -0.97 14.85 2.95
N PRO A 162 -0.26 14.50 4.03
CA PRO A 162 0.65 15.42 4.70
C PRO A 162 1.93 15.71 3.91
N PHE A 163 2.27 14.91 2.90
CA PHE A 163 3.54 14.99 2.15
C PHE A 163 3.39 15.59 0.74
N GLY A 164 2.23 16.13 0.36
CA GLY A 164 2.00 16.62 -1.00
C GLY A 164 3.03 17.66 -1.50
N ARG A 165 3.52 18.53 -0.60
CA ARG A 165 4.54 19.55 -0.92
C ARG A 165 5.97 19.01 -1.03
N ILE A 166 6.23 17.83 -0.49
CA ILE A 166 7.57 17.22 -0.42
C ILE A 166 7.65 15.86 -1.12
N ASP A 167 6.61 15.46 -1.86
CA ASP A 167 6.52 14.21 -2.61
C ASP A 167 7.79 13.95 -3.43
N LYS A 168 8.21 14.93 -4.23
CA LYS A 168 9.39 14.82 -5.10
C LYS A 168 10.65 14.53 -4.29
N VAL A 169 10.82 15.23 -3.16
CA VAL A 169 11.97 15.04 -2.28
C VAL A 169 11.98 13.63 -1.68
N ILE A 170 10.82 13.14 -1.23
CA ILE A 170 10.68 11.78 -0.72
C ILE A 170 11.08 10.77 -1.80
N ARG A 171 10.49 10.89 -3.00
CA ARG A 171 10.72 9.95 -4.12
C ARG A 171 12.19 9.88 -4.55
N GLU A 172 12.86 11.03 -4.63
CA GLU A 172 14.23 11.09 -5.14
C GLU A 172 15.30 10.72 -4.11
N LYS A 173 15.02 10.84 -2.80
CA LYS A 173 16.07 10.75 -1.77
C LYS A 173 15.82 9.75 -0.65
N TYR A 174 14.56 9.50 -0.30
CA TYR A 174 14.22 8.77 0.93
C TYR A 174 13.61 7.39 0.67
N LEU A 175 13.05 7.16 -0.52
CA LEU A 175 12.52 5.85 -0.87
C LEU A 175 13.62 4.81 -1.01
N THR A 176 13.29 3.58 -0.63
CA THR A 176 14.12 2.39 -0.80
C THR A 176 13.28 1.32 -1.51
N GLN A 177 13.88 0.62 -2.47
CA GLN A 177 13.24 -0.50 -3.13
C GLN A 177 13.13 -1.68 -2.16
N VAL A 178 11.97 -2.33 -2.13
CA VAL A 178 11.81 -3.62 -1.43
C VAL A 178 12.38 -4.71 -2.34
N GLU A 179 13.31 -5.51 -1.80
CA GLU A 179 13.79 -6.72 -2.46
C GLU A 179 12.75 -7.83 -2.26
N ILE A 180 12.16 -8.29 -3.36
CA ILE A 180 11.14 -9.33 -3.37
C ILE A 180 11.15 -10.05 -4.74
N LYS A 181 10.91 -11.35 -4.74
CA LYS A 181 10.88 -12.20 -5.94
C LYS A 181 9.51 -12.82 -6.16
N ALA A 182 9.29 -13.41 -7.34
CA ALA A 182 8.12 -14.25 -7.55
C ALA A 182 8.13 -15.40 -6.53
N GLY A 183 6.97 -15.67 -5.92
CA GLY A 183 6.87 -16.69 -4.86
C GLY A 183 6.92 -16.15 -3.44
N GLU A 184 7.35 -14.90 -3.26
CA GLU A 184 7.36 -14.23 -1.96
C GLU A 184 6.15 -13.30 -1.81
N ALA A 185 5.83 -12.92 -0.58
CA ALA A 185 4.85 -11.89 -0.26
C ALA A 185 5.49 -10.77 0.58
N LEU A 186 5.22 -9.54 0.18
CA LEU A 186 5.38 -8.34 0.99
C LEU A 186 4.11 -8.16 1.82
N ILE A 187 4.22 -8.33 3.13
CA ILE A 187 3.15 -8.03 4.08
C ILE A 187 3.46 -6.68 4.71
N HIS A 188 2.67 -5.64 4.41
CA HIS A 188 2.95 -4.28 4.87
C HIS A 188 1.76 -3.62 5.56
N ASP A 189 2.05 -2.75 6.53
CA ASP A 189 1.11 -1.85 7.17
C ASP A 189 0.51 -0.91 6.11
N ASN A 190 -0.82 -0.81 6.04
CA ASN A 190 -1.49 0.07 5.09
C ASN A 190 -1.12 1.56 5.29
N SER A 191 -0.66 1.95 6.47
CA SER A 191 -0.16 3.29 6.77
C SER A 191 1.30 3.54 6.37
N LEU A 192 1.99 2.56 5.80
CA LEU A 192 3.33 2.75 5.26
C LEU A 192 3.26 3.60 3.98
N ILE A 193 4.03 4.68 3.92
CA ILE A 193 4.18 5.51 2.72
C ILE A 193 4.96 4.72 1.67
N HIS A 194 4.37 4.58 0.50
CA HIS A 194 4.96 3.81 -0.60
C HIS A 194 4.60 4.37 -1.97
N TYR A 195 5.32 3.91 -2.98
CA TYR A 195 5.28 4.36 -4.36
C TYR A 195 5.66 3.20 -5.27
N SER A 196 5.26 3.24 -6.54
CA SER A 196 5.79 2.30 -7.52
C SER A 196 5.95 2.99 -8.89
N PRO A 197 7.16 3.05 -9.47
CA PRO A 197 7.42 3.75 -10.74
C PRO A 197 6.84 3.00 -11.95
N PRO A 198 6.77 3.62 -13.14
CA PRO A 198 6.23 2.96 -14.32
C PRO A 198 6.98 1.67 -14.69
N ASN A 199 6.29 0.80 -15.42
CA ASN A 199 6.88 -0.41 -15.98
C ASN A 199 7.47 -0.09 -17.36
N HIS A 200 8.81 -0.06 -17.42
CA HIS A 200 9.61 0.14 -18.64
C HIS A 200 10.17 -1.17 -19.20
N SER A 201 9.71 -2.32 -18.69
CA SER A 201 10.05 -3.62 -19.27
C SER A 201 9.14 -3.95 -20.46
N ASN A 202 9.30 -5.13 -21.04
CA ASN A 202 8.51 -5.59 -22.18
C ASN A 202 7.31 -6.47 -21.81
N GLU A 203 7.15 -6.78 -20.51
CA GLU A 203 6.16 -7.74 -20.01
C GLU A 203 5.25 -7.09 -18.96
N GLU A 204 4.03 -7.61 -18.82
CA GLU A 204 3.13 -7.19 -17.75
C GLU A 204 3.66 -7.61 -16.39
N ARG A 205 3.69 -6.67 -15.42
CA ARG A 205 4.01 -6.98 -14.04
C ARG A 205 2.75 -7.30 -13.25
N VAL A 206 2.42 -8.58 -13.16
CA VAL A 206 1.21 -9.10 -12.50
C VAL A 206 1.46 -9.35 -11.02
N VAL A 207 0.59 -8.79 -10.17
CA VAL A 207 0.59 -9.01 -8.72
C VAL A 207 -0.81 -9.35 -8.26
N ALA A 208 -0.93 -10.31 -7.35
CA ALA A 208 -2.14 -10.49 -6.56
C ALA A 208 -1.96 -9.84 -5.18
N CYS A 209 -3.05 -9.29 -4.65
CA CYS A 209 -3.03 -8.58 -3.37
C CYS A 209 -4.28 -8.90 -2.54
N PHE A 210 -4.08 -9.11 -1.25
CA PHE A 210 -5.13 -9.14 -0.25
C PHE A 210 -5.02 -7.96 0.70
N THR A 211 -6.11 -7.23 0.92
CA THR A 211 -6.22 -6.31 2.06
C THR A 211 -6.93 -7.04 3.19
N MET A 212 -6.33 -6.99 4.38
CA MET A 212 -6.78 -7.76 5.53
C MET A 212 -6.84 -6.90 6.79
N ILE A 213 -7.83 -7.20 7.63
CA ILE A 213 -7.99 -6.60 8.96
C ILE A 213 -8.15 -7.72 10.00
N PRO A 214 -7.91 -7.45 11.30
CA PRO A 214 -8.23 -8.39 12.36
C PRO A 214 -9.67 -8.91 12.25
N GLN A 215 -9.89 -10.20 12.55
CA GLN A 215 -11.18 -10.87 12.43
C GLN A 215 -12.29 -10.11 13.16
N GLU A 216 -11.99 -9.64 14.37
CA GLU A 216 -12.86 -8.89 15.27
C GLU A 216 -13.04 -7.41 14.89
N ALA A 217 -12.23 -6.88 13.97
CA ALA A 217 -12.30 -5.48 13.60
C ALA A 217 -13.54 -5.20 12.72
N GLN A 218 -14.24 -4.11 13.04
CA GLN A 218 -15.31 -3.57 12.21
C GLN A 218 -14.70 -2.79 11.04
N PRO A 219 -15.01 -3.14 9.78
CA PRO A 219 -14.61 -2.34 8.63
C PRO A 219 -15.18 -0.92 8.71
N ILE A 220 -14.34 0.06 8.40
CA ILE A 220 -14.71 1.47 8.29
C ILE A 220 -14.17 2.06 7.00
N HIS A 221 -14.79 3.14 6.51
CA HIS A 221 -14.30 3.88 5.36
C HIS A 221 -14.43 5.38 5.58
N TYR A 222 -13.42 6.14 5.19
CA TYR A 222 -13.48 7.60 5.17
C TYR A 222 -13.75 8.09 3.75
N TYR A 223 -14.62 9.09 3.62
CA TYR A 223 -14.89 9.79 2.37
C TYR A 223 -14.83 11.30 2.61
N ARG A 224 -14.11 12.02 1.75
CA ARG A 224 -14.17 13.49 1.72
C ARG A 224 -15.04 13.97 0.59
N ASP A 225 -16.06 14.73 0.94
CA ASP A 225 -16.92 15.40 -0.03
C ASP A 225 -16.12 16.52 -0.73
N PRO A 226 -16.03 16.51 -2.08
CA PRO A 226 -15.28 17.52 -2.82
C PRO A 226 -15.94 18.90 -2.83
N GLN A 227 -17.25 18.99 -2.57
CA GLN A 227 -18.01 20.24 -2.53
C GLN A 227 -17.97 20.88 -1.14
N THR A 228 -18.17 20.08 -0.09
CA THR A 228 -18.28 20.60 1.28
C THR A 228 -16.98 20.50 2.08
N ALA A 229 -15.96 19.79 1.56
CA ALA A 229 -14.70 19.50 2.24
C ALA A 229 -14.83 18.68 3.55
N LYS A 230 -16.05 18.30 3.96
CA LYS A 230 -16.30 17.48 5.14
C LYS A 230 -15.78 16.06 4.91
N VAL A 231 -15.24 15.46 5.97
CA VAL A 231 -14.84 14.05 5.96
C VAL A 231 -15.85 13.26 6.77
N GLU A 232 -16.47 12.28 6.15
CA GLU A 232 -17.44 11.38 6.78
C GLU A 232 -16.78 10.02 7.00
N LYS A 233 -16.99 9.46 8.20
CA LYS A 233 -16.63 8.09 8.54
C LYS A 233 -17.85 7.20 8.43
N PHE A 234 -17.74 6.12 7.67
CA PHE A 234 -18.79 5.12 7.51
C PHE A 234 -18.40 3.84 8.22
N THR A 235 -19.38 3.18 8.83
CA THR A 235 -19.27 1.77 9.20
C THR A 235 -19.75 0.95 8.01
N VAL A 236 -18.91 0.06 7.49
CA VAL A 236 -19.18 -0.69 6.26
C VAL A 236 -19.11 -2.19 6.48
N ASP A 237 -19.71 -2.97 5.59
CA ASP A 237 -19.61 -4.43 5.62
C ASP A 237 -18.32 -4.92 4.92
N ASN A 238 -18.09 -6.23 4.92
CA ASN A 238 -16.91 -6.82 4.31
C ASN A 238 -16.91 -6.75 2.76
N ASP A 239 -18.07 -6.57 2.13
CA ASP A 239 -18.23 -6.55 0.67
C ASP A 239 -18.10 -5.13 0.09
N PHE A 240 -18.15 -4.11 0.95
CA PHE A 240 -18.07 -2.70 0.57
C PHE A 240 -16.86 -2.39 -0.32
N PHE A 241 -15.65 -2.82 0.05
CA PHE A 241 -14.44 -2.48 -0.70
C PHE A 241 -14.38 -3.13 -2.08
N LEU A 242 -15.08 -4.25 -2.26
CA LEU A 242 -15.22 -4.91 -3.55
C LEU A 242 -16.22 -4.19 -4.45
N THR A 243 -17.28 -3.62 -3.86
CA THR A 243 -18.45 -3.09 -4.57
C THR A 243 -18.45 -1.57 -4.72
N ILE A 244 -17.62 -0.85 -3.96
CA ILE A 244 -17.53 0.62 -3.97
C ILE A 244 -17.36 1.15 -5.41
N LEU A 245 -18.03 2.26 -5.67
CA LEU A 245 -17.81 3.09 -6.86
C LEU A 245 -16.77 4.16 -6.50
N ARG A 246 -15.59 4.12 -7.15
CA ARG A 246 -14.48 5.00 -6.80
C ARG A 246 -14.88 6.47 -6.92
N GLY A 247 -14.53 7.25 -5.89
CA GLY A 247 -14.77 8.69 -5.84
C GLY A 247 -16.22 9.10 -5.53
N LYS A 248 -17.14 8.14 -5.40
CA LYS A 248 -18.52 8.41 -4.98
C LYS A 248 -18.64 8.28 -3.46
N ARG A 249 -19.53 9.10 -2.89
CA ARG A 249 -19.94 8.96 -1.49
C ARG A 249 -20.61 7.59 -1.30
N PRO A 250 -20.27 6.83 -0.24
CA PRO A 250 -21.00 5.62 0.11
C PRO A 250 -22.51 5.86 0.27
N VAL A 251 -23.32 4.92 -0.22
CA VAL A 251 -24.79 4.94 -0.13
C VAL A 251 -25.25 3.70 0.63
N GLY A 252 -26.24 3.85 1.51
CA GLY A 252 -26.79 2.74 2.28
C GLY A 252 -25.98 2.35 3.53
N TYR A 253 -24.90 3.07 3.84
CA TYR A 253 -24.08 2.84 5.03
C TYR A 253 -24.26 3.96 6.06
N PRO A 254 -24.29 3.63 7.37
CA PRO A 254 -24.42 4.61 8.43
C PRO A 254 -23.17 5.50 8.52
N VAL A 255 -23.40 6.80 8.68
CA VAL A 255 -22.34 7.77 9.02
C VAL A 255 -22.11 7.70 10.52
N ALA A 256 -20.94 7.22 10.93
CA ALA A 256 -20.55 7.11 12.32
C ALA A 256 -19.99 8.43 12.89
N GLU A 257 -19.38 9.24 12.04
CA GLU A 257 -18.71 10.49 12.44
C GLU A 257 -18.62 11.45 11.25
N VAL A 258 -18.71 12.76 11.52
CA VAL A 258 -18.45 13.83 10.55
C VAL A 258 -17.37 14.73 11.11
N ILE A 259 -16.31 14.92 10.33
CA ILE A 259 -15.16 15.75 10.68
C ILE A 259 -15.16 16.96 9.75
N GLU A 260 -15.32 18.13 10.34
CA GLU A 260 -15.27 19.40 9.63
C GLU A 260 -13.82 19.92 9.55
N ASN A 261 -13.49 20.60 8.44
CA ASN A 261 -12.21 21.30 8.27
C ASN A 261 -10.95 20.45 8.49
N TYR A 262 -11.00 19.15 8.12
CA TYR A 262 -9.84 18.27 8.26
C TYR A 262 -8.65 18.76 7.41
N LEU A 263 -7.53 19.02 8.07
CA LEU A 263 -6.23 19.29 7.47
C LEU A 263 -5.14 18.56 8.27
N PRO A 264 -4.35 17.66 7.66
CA PRO A 264 -3.23 17.05 8.36
C PRO A 264 -2.12 18.08 8.60
N LYS A 265 -1.30 17.84 9.61
CA LYS A 265 -0.02 18.55 9.75
C LYS A 265 0.83 18.26 8.52
N GLU A 266 1.14 19.29 7.74
CA GLU A 266 2.05 19.17 6.60
C GLU A 266 3.45 18.75 7.06
N LEU A 267 4.05 17.84 6.30
CA LEU A 267 5.43 17.42 6.48
C LEU A 267 6.36 18.35 5.74
N THR A 268 7.45 18.69 6.41
CA THR A 268 8.55 19.48 5.87
C THR A 268 9.76 18.58 5.60
N VAL A 269 10.71 19.10 4.81
CA VAL A 269 12.01 18.43 4.64
C VAL A 269 12.74 18.27 5.98
N LYS A 270 12.60 19.22 6.89
CA LYS A 270 13.20 19.16 8.23
C LYS A 270 12.63 18.01 9.07
N ASP A 271 11.34 17.71 8.93
CA ASP A 271 10.74 16.53 9.57
C ASP A 271 11.42 15.25 9.03
N LEU A 272 11.62 15.14 7.72
CA LEU A 272 12.33 13.99 7.13
C LEU A 272 13.78 13.88 7.62
N GLU A 273 14.51 14.99 7.71
CA GLU A 273 15.88 15.00 8.25
C GLU A 273 15.94 14.52 9.71
N THR A 274 14.90 14.83 10.49
CA THR A 274 14.78 14.39 11.88
C THR A 274 14.55 12.88 11.97
N TYR A 275 13.69 12.32 11.12
CA TYR A 275 13.36 10.89 11.14
C TYR A 275 14.39 10.01 10.40
N TYR A 276 15.18 10.58 9.49
CA TYR A 276 16.13 9.86 8.64
C TYR A 276 17.52 10.53 8.63
N PRO A 277 18.19 10.68 9.79
CA PRO A 277 19.46 11.40 9.89
C PRO A 277 20.58 10.81 9.03
N ASP A 278 20.63 9.48 8.87
CA ASP A 278 21.68 8.81 8.08
C ASP A 278 21.63 9.17 6.58
N LYS A 279 20.45 9.51 6.06
CA LYS A 279 20.28 9.97 4.67
C LYS A 279 20.87 11.37 4.45
N GLN A 280 21.06 12.16 5.51
CA GLN A 280 21.70 13.48 5.46
C GLN A 280 23.22 13.36 5.25
N ILE A 281 23.85 12.38 5.91
CA ILE A 281 25.29 12.13 5.85
C ILE A 281 25.71 11.72 4.43
N GLY A 282 24.92 10.88 3.76
CA GLY A 282 25.16 10.49 2.37
C GLY A 282 25.10 11.67 1.38
N LEU A 283 24.30 12.70 1.67
CA LEU A 283 24.20 13.91 0.85
C LEU A 283 25.44 14.80 1.01
N LEU A 284 25.87 15.02 2.26
CA LEU A 284 27.10 15.76 2.58
C LEU A 284 28.35 15.06 2.03
N GLN A 285 28.40 13.72 2.10
CA GLN A 285 29.49 12.95 1.51
C GLN A 285 29.48 13.01 -0.02
N ARG A 286 28.31 12.95 -0.68
CA ARG A 286 28.18 13.12 -2.15
C ARG A 286 28.60 14.53 -2.59
N LEU A 287 28.18 15.57 -1.86
CA LEU A 287 28.59 16.96 -2.13
C LEU A 287 30.09 17.18 -1.93
N LYS A 288 30.67 16.65 -0.85
CA LYS A 288 32.12 16.65 -0.65
C LYS A 288 32.85 15.95 -1.81
N LYS A 289 32.33 14.81 -2.27
CA LYS A 289 32.93 14.04 -3.38
C LYS A 289 32.87 14.79 -4.72
N LEU A 290 31.78 15.53 -4.98
CA LEU A 290 31.63 16.40 -6.15
C LEU A 290 32.59 17.59 -6.10
N LEU A 291 32.71 18.25 -4.95
CA LEU A 291 33.67 19.34 -4.75
C LEU A 291 35.11 18.85 -4.92
N THR A 292 35.51 17.72 -4.32
CA THR A 292 36.85 17.16 -4.51
C THR A 292 37.15 16.74 -5.94
N LYS A 293 36.15 16.33 -6.73
CA LYS A 293 36.33 16.05 -8.17
C LYS A 293 36.53 17.31 -9.01
N GLN A 294 36.05 18.46 -8.55
CA GLN A 294 36.22 19.75 -9.23
C GLN A 294 37.63 20.33 -8.97
N TYR A 295 38.25 20.01 -7.83
CA TYR A 295 39.64 20.40 -7.52
C TYR A 295 40.71 19.43 -8.04
N ALA A 296 40.34 18.21 -8.45
CA ALA A 296 41.26 17.24 -9.06
C ALA A 296 41.40 17.38 -10.60
N LYS A 297 40.80 18.42 -11.19
CA LYS A 297 40.85 18.73 -12.63
C LYS A 297 41.61 20.02 -12.96
N ASN A 298 42.34 20.58 -12.00
CA ASN A 298 43.30 21.68 -12.21
C ASN A 298 44.71 21.18 -11.93
#